data_AF-A0AAQ4EYD3-F1
#
_entry.id   AF-A0AAQ4EYD3-F1
#
_cell.length_a   1.000
_cell.length_b   1.000
_cell.length_c   1.000
_cell.angle_alpha   90.00
_cell.angle_beta   90.00
_cell.angle_gamma   90.00
#
_symmetry.space_group_name_H-M   'P 1'
#
loop_
_entity.id
_entity.type
_entity.pdbx_description
1 polymer ?
#
loop_
_entity_poly.entity_id
_entity_poly.type
_entity_poly.pdbx_seq_one_letter_code
_entity_poly.pdbx_strand_id
1 'polypeptide(L)'
;MNLIRFHNACMVVVCAWFLYLLLKLTYLPGGRYNLWCQGVTGYMDEEMERYYRYGWFFIAARYADHLDTVFFVLRKKFSHITHLHVIHHTIVTANIWYWGLYAPEGQPAFGLGLNVFVHTIMYTYYLLATMGPTVRKYLWWKKYLTRLQITQFVLSMAHLSIPLFVDCGFPRHLILIGNAQTLLILCLFINFYVKAYVTRKDHGCGSIHLRLATKGCDARSKEQ
;
A
#
# COMPACT_ATOMS: atom_id res chain seq x y z
N MET A 1 -15.07 10.93 15.98
CA MET A 1 -14.73 11.55 14.69
C MET A 1 -13.33 12.14 14.68
N ASN A 2 -12.84 12.75 15.77
CA ASN A 2 -11.50 13.37 15.82
C ASN A 2 -10.32 12.38 15.74
N LEU A 3 -10.46 11.17 16.30
CA LEU A 3 -9.39 10.17 16.34
C LEU A 3 -8.97 9.67 14.95
N ILE A 4 -9.91 9.29 14.09
CA ILE A 4 -9.62 8.80 12.73
C ILE A 4 -8.98 9.90 11.87
N ARG A 5 -9.39 11.16 12.04
CA ARG A 5 -8.78 12.29 11.33
C ARG A 5 -7.34 12.51 11.77
N PHE A 6 -7.12 12.54 13.08
CA PHE A 6 -5.79 12.69 13.68
C PHE A 6 -4.86 11.57 13.23
N HIS A 7 -5.33 10.32 13.31
CA HIS A 7 -4.62 9.14 12.86
C HIS A 7 -4.17 9.23 11.39
N ASN A 8 -5.11 9.49 10.46
CA ASN A 8 -4.79 9.65 9.05
C ASN A 8 -3.82 10.81 8.80
N ALA A 9 -3.95 11.93 9.51
CA ALA A 9 -3.03 13.06 9.40
C ALA A 9 -1.62 12.69 9.89
N CYS A 10 -1.49 12.00 11.02
CA CYS A 10 -0.22 11.49 11.53
C CYS A 10 0.42 10.53 10.52
N MET A 11 -0.36 9.60 9.95
CA MET A 11 0.16 8.65 8.96
C MET A 11 0.64 9.32 7.67
N VAL A 12 -0.04 10.37 7.20
CA VAL A 12 0.44 11.19 6.07
C VAL A 12 1.80 11.80 6.40
N VAL A 13 1.95 12.42 7.59
CA VAL A 13 3.22 13.04 8.01
C VAL A 13 4.33 12.01 8.14
N VAL A 14 4.07 10.87 8.79
CA VAL A 14 5.06 9.80 8.96
C VAL A 14 5.49 9.21 7.61
N CYS A 15 4.54 8.96 6.70
CA CYS A 15 4.88 8.44 5.37
C CYS A 15 5.65 9.47 4.53
N ALA A 16 5.24 10.74 4.53
CA ALA A 16 5.93 11.78 3.79
C ALA A 16 7.35 12.03 4.32
N TRP A 17 7.51 12.06 5.65
CA TRP A 17 8.81 12.21 6.29
C TRP A 17 9.73 11.02 6.02
N PHE A 18 9.22 9.79 6.15
CA PHE A 18 10.01 8.60 5.86
C PHE A 18 10.38 8.50 4.37
N LEU A 19 9.47 8.89 3.46
CA LEU A 19 9.77 8.97 2.03
C LEU A 19 10.90 9.96 1.75
N TYR A 20 10.84 11.15 2.34
CA TYR A 20 11.90 12.15 2.19
C TYR A 20 13.24 11.60 2.70
N LEU A 21 13.25 10.97 3.88
CA LEU A 21 14.45 10.35 4.44
C LEU A 21 15.00 9.24 3.53
N LEU A 22 14.15 8.33 3.06
CA LEU A 22 14.52 7.25 2.16
C LEU A 22 15.15 7.83 0.88
N LEU A 23 14.48 8.77 0.22
CA LEU A 23 15.00 9.40 -1.00
C LEU A 23 16.32 10.12 -0.75
N LYS A 24 16.46 10.84 0.38
CA LYS A 24 17.69 11.55 0.74
C LYS A 24 18.88 10.62 0.91
N LEU A 25 18.69 9.49 1.60
CA LEU A 25 19.77 8.56 1.94
C LEU A 25 20.10 7.58 0.81
N THR A 26 19.19 7.40 -0.16
CA THR A 26 19.38 6.43 -1.26
C THR A 26 19.64 7.11 -2.61
N TYR A 27 18.71 7.95 -3.11
CA TYR A 27 18.67 8.37 -4.52
C TYR A 27 18.98 9.86 -4.79
N LEU A 28 18.87 10.73 -3.80
CA LEU A 28 19.18 12.16 -3.92
C LEU A 28 20.68 12.44 -3.77
N PRO A 29 21.17 13.66 -4.05
CA PRO A 29 22.60 13.97 -3.97
C PRO A 29 23.20 13.61 -2.60
N GLY A 30 24.20 12.72 -2.61
CA GLY A 30 24.79 12.11 -1.41
C GLY A 30 24.39 10.65 -1.18
N GLY A 31 23.28 10.20 -1.77
CA GLY A 31 22.83 8.81 -1.77
C GLY A 31 23.68 7.93 -2.68
N ARG A 32 23.94 6.70 -2.23
CA ARG A 32 24.88 5.76 -2.87
C ARG A 32 24.16 4.67 -3.69
N TYR A 33 22.83 4.76 -3.85
CA TYR A 33 22.05 3.72 -4.49
C TYR A 33 21.97 3.90 -5.99
N ASN A 34 22.16 2.81 -6.72
CA ASN A 34 21.86 2.75 -8.13
C ASN A 34 20.38 2.37 -8.34
N LEU A 35 19.64 3.19 -9.07
CA LEU A 35 18.24 2.92 -9.44
C LEU A 35 18.09 1.68 -10.32
N TRP A 36 19.15 1.24 -11.00
CA TRP A 36 19.08 0.09 -11.90
C TRP A 36 19.25 -1.25 -11.15
N CYS A 37 20.40 -1.44 -10.50
CA CYS A 37 20.70 -2.65 -9.74
C CYS A 37 21.50 -2.29 -8.49
N GLN A 38 20.94 -2.63 -7.33
CA GLN A 38 21.51 -2.37 -6.02
C GLN A 38 21.53 -3.66 -5.18
N GLY A 39 22.74 -4.12 -4.87
CA GLY A 39 22.97 -5.20 -3.91
C GLY A 39 22.85 -4.77 -2.46
N VAL A 40 22.93 -5.77 -1.57
CA VAL A 40 23.15 -5.56 -0.13
C VAL A 40 24.62 -5.24 0.06
N THR A 41 24.95 -4.07 0.60
CA THR A 41 26.34 -3.62 0.69
C THR A 41 26.94 -3.86 2.07
N GLY A 42 26.11 -3.97 3.11
CA GLY A 42 26.53 -4.26 4.48
C GLY A 42 27.38 -3.16 5.13
N TYR A 43 27.51 -1.98 4.49
CA TYR A 43 28.27 -0.87 5.05
C TYR A 43 27.47 -0.21 6.18
N MET A 44 28.13 -0.01 7.32
CA MET A 44 27.56 0.64 8.50
C MET A 44 28.27 1.97 8.75
N ASP A 45 27.83 3.02 8.05
CA ASP A 45 28.18 4.40 8.34
C ASP A 45 27.07 5.09 9.17
N GLU A 46 27.33 6.30 9.69
CA GLU A 46 26.36 7.05 10.49
C GLU A 46 25.04 7.30 9.73
N GLU A 47 25.10 7.39 8.40
CA GLU A 47 23.94 7.62 7.55
C GLU A 47 23.08 6.37 7.38
N MET A 48 23.71 5.21 7.20
CA MET A 48 23.03 3.91 7.18
C MET A 48 22.49 3.52 8.55
N GLU A 49 23.20 3.79 9.64
CA GLU A 49 22.67 3.59 10.99
C GLU A 49 21.38 4.41 11.19
N ARG A 50 21.40 5.67 10.74
CA ARG A 50 20.23 6.55 10.76
C ARG A 50 19.10 6.00 9.88
N TYR A 51 19.41 5.47 8.69
CA TYR A 51 18.44 4.81 7.82
C TYR A 51 17.78 3.62 8.51
N TYR A 52 18.57 2.72 9.13
CA TYR A 52 18.04 1.56 9.85
C TYR A 52 17.19 1.94 11.05
N ARG A 53 17.65 2.88 11.88
CA ARG A 53 16.92 3.35 13.06
C ARG A 53 15.54 3.90 12.69
N TYR A 54 15.48 4.73 11.66
CA TYR A 54 14.22 5.29 11.19
C TYR A 54 13.38 4.30 10.39
N GLY A 55 14.02 3.34 9.70
CA GLY A 55 13.35 2.20 9.08
C GLY A 55 12.60 1.36 10.12
N TRP A 56 13.25 0.99 11.22
CA TRP A 56 12.61 0.28 12.32
C TRP A 56 11.48 1.08 12.98
N PHE A 57 11.68 2.38 13.18
CA PHE A 57 10.61 3.26 13.66
C PHE A 57 9.41 3.27 12.70
N PHE A 58 9.66 3.35 11.39
CA PHE A 58 8.61 3.30 10.38
C PHE A 58 7.88 1.94 10.36
N ILE A 59 8.61 0.82 10.49
CA ILE A 59 8.01 -0.51 10.65
C ILE A 59 7.08 -0.52 11.88
N ALA A 60 7.55 -0.03 13.03
CA ALA A 60 6.73 0.06 14.24
C ALA A 60 5.47 0.94 14.04
N ALA A 61 5.61 2.09 13.36
CA ALA A 61 4.46 2.94 13.01
C ALA A 61 3.45 2.21 12.10
N ARG A 62 3.93 1.38 11.17
CA ARG A 62 3.06 0.52 10.34
C ARG A 62 2.34 -0.54 11.17
N TYR A 63 3.00 -1.15 12.14
CA TYR A 63 2.34 -2.07 13.07
C TYR A 63 1.26 -1.38 13.89
N ALA A 64 1.53 -0.18 14.41
CA ALA A 64 0.54 0.59 15.17
C ALA A 64 -0.73 0.89 14.35
N ASP A 65 -0.58 1.25 13.07
CA ASP A 65 -1.69 1.47 12.14
C ASP A 65 -2.59 0.22 11.96
N HIS A 66 -2.00 -0.98 12.02
CA HIS A 66 -2.73 -2.23 11.84
C HIS A 66 -3.41 -2.69 13.15
N LEU A 67 -2.84 -2.36 14.31
CA LEU A 67 -3.42 -2.73 15.61
C LEU A 67 -4.82 -2.13 15.80
N ASP A 68 -5.05 -0.90 15.32
CA ASP A 68 -6.39 -0.27 15.36
C ASP A 68 -7.44 -1.13 14.65
N THR A 69 -7.12 -1.69 13.48
CA THR A 69 -8.02 -2.61 12.78
C THR A 69 -8.23 -3.93 13.54
N VAL A 70 -7.19 -4.48 14.17
CA VAL A 70 -7.32 -5.70 15.00
C VAL A 70 -8.26 -5.44 16.19
N PHE A 71 -8.14 -4.30 16.87
CA PHE A 71 -9.05 -3.93 17.94
C PHE A 71 -10.49 -3.70 17.44
N PHE A 72 -10.70 -3.19 16.23
CA PHE A 72 -12.04 -3.09 15.63
C PHE A 72 -12.66 -4.46 15.29
N VAL A 73 -11.85 -5.41 14.78
CA VAL A 73 -12.26 -6.81 14.56
C VAL A 73 -12.67 -7.46 15.87
N LEU A 74 -11.84 -7.33 16.91
CA LEU A 74 -12.11 -7.90 18.23
C LEU A 74 -13.37 -7.32 18.87
N ARG A 75 -13.75 -6.09 18.53
CA ARG A 75 -15.01 -5.44 18.95
C ARG A 75 -16.23 -5.77 18.08
N LYS A 76 -16.12 -6.76 17.19
CA LYS A 76 -17.20 -7.28 16.32
C LYS A 76 -17.86 -6.24 15.39
N LYS A 77 -17.15 -5.17 15.01
CA LYS A 77 -17.63 -4.19 14.02
C LYS A 77 -17.22 -4.60 12.59
N PHE A 78 -17.91 -5.60 12.03
CA PHE A 78 -17.55 -6.22 10.75
C PHE A 78 -18.03 -5.50 9.48
N SER A 79 -18.80 -4.40 9.59
CA SER A 79 -19.37 -3.74 8.40
C SER A 79 -18.34 -3.11 7.46
N HIS A 80 -17.07 -2.99 7.90
CA HIS A 80 -15.98 -2.35 7.16
C HIS A 80 -14.86 -3.30 6.72
N ILE A 81 -14.90 -4.57 7.15
CA ILE A 81 -13.75 -5.48 7.07
C ILE A 81 -14.07 -6.58 6.07
N THR A 82 -13.48 -6.47 4.88
CA THR A 82 -13.60 -7.52 3.86
C THR A 82 -12.59 -8.65 4.11
N HIS A 83 -12.90 -9.86 3.66
CA HIS A 83 -11.97 -11.00 3.72
C HIS A 83 -10.64 -10.69 3.02
N LEU A 84 -10.70 -9.95 1.92
CA LEU A 84 -9.54 -9.43 1.19
C LEU A 84 -8.66 -8.54 2.08
N HIS A 85 -9.28 -7.62 2.84
CA HIS A 85 -8.57 -6.72 3.72
C HIS A 85 -7.80 -7.50 4.80
N VAL A 86 -8.44 -8.47 5.47
CA VAL A 86 -7.78 -9.27 6.51
C VAL A 86 -6.59 -10.04 5.95
N ILE A 87 -6.78 -10.80 4.86
CA ILE A 87 -5.71 -11.60 4.25
C ILE A 87 -4.54 -10.70 3.81
N HIS A 88 -4.85 -9.61 3.11
CA HIS A 88 -3.84 -8.66 2.65
C HIS A 88 -3.06 -8.08 3.83
N HIS A 89 -3.75 -7.56 4.85
CA HIS A 89 -3.10 -6.92 5.98
C HIS A 89 -2.25 -7.91 6.79
N THR A 90 -2.72 -9.13 7.03
CA THR A 90 -1.91 -10.15 7.72
C THR A 90 -0.63 -10.48 6.95
N ILE A 91 -0.73 -10.70 5.64
CA ILE A 91 0.42 -11.03 4.78
C ILE A 91 1.39 -9.85 4.68
N VAL A 92 0.89 -8.62 4.49
CA VAL A 92 1.73 -7.43 4.38
C VAL A 92 2.43 -7.11 5.70
N THR A 93 1.75 -7.29 6.84
CA THR A 93 2.35 -7.10 8.16
C THR A 93 3.43 -8.14 8.46
N ALA A 94 3.20 -9.43 8.15
CA ALA A 94 4.26 -10.44 8.30
C ALA A 94 5.46 -10.13 7.39
N ASN A 95 5.18 -9.63 6.19
CA ASN A 95 6.21 -9.36 5.20
C ASN A 95 7.09 -8.16 5.55
N ILE A 96 6.52 -7.05 6.02
CA ILE A 96 7.33 -5.87 6.36
C ILE A 96 8.38 -6.18 7.45
N TRP A 97 8.06 -7.09 8.36
CA TRP A 97 9.01 -7.61 9.35
C TRP A 97 10.05 -8.54 8.75
N TYR A 98 9.63 -9.48 7.90
CA TYR A 98 10.54 -10.36 7.18
C TYR A 98 11.58 -9.56 6.37
N TRP A 99 11.14 -8.56 5.58
CA TRP A 99 12.07 -7.70 4.84
C TRP A 99 12.94 -6.85 5.75
N GLY A 100 12.39 -6.32 6.85
CA GLY A 100 13.17 -5.56 7.84
C GLY A 100 14.31 -6.36 8.48
N LEU A 101 14.15 -7.69 8.61
CA LEU A 101 15.19 -8.57 9.15
C LEU A 101 16.20 -9.04 8.09
N TYR A 102 15.73 -9.41 6.89
CA TYR A 102 16.56 -10.15 5.92
C TYR A 102 17.03 -9.32 4.72
N ALA A 103 16.34 -8.24 4.37
CA ALA A 103 16.76 -7.32 3.32
C ALA A 103 16.25 -5.89 3.59
N PRO A 104 16.78 -5.24 4.65
CA PRO A 104 16.41 -3.87 4.98
C PRO A 104 16.97 -2.84 3.98
N GLU A 105 17.95 -3.26 3.16
CA GLU A 105 18.63 -2.46 2.14
C GLU A 105 18.68 -3.15 0.77
N GLY A 106 19.14 -2.42 -0.24
CA GLY A 106 19.35 -2.93 -1.60
C GLY A 106 18.19 -2.66 -2.57
N GLN A 107 18.04 -3.54 -3.56
CA GLN A 107 17.00 -3.48 -4.58
C GLN A 107 15.56 -3.21 -4.06
N PRO A 108 15.09 -3.79 -2.93
CA PRO A 108 13.72 -3.54 -2.46
C PRO A 108 13.46 -2.09 -2.03
N ALA A 109 14.48 -1.25 -1.82
CA ALA A 109 14.31 0.14 -1.40
C ALA A 109 13.51 0.98 -2.39
N PHE A 110 13.60 0.70 -3.71
CA PHE A 110 12.76 1.35 -4.71
C PHE A 110 11.28 1.02 -4.52
N GLY A 111 10.98 -0.26 -4.32
CA GLY A 111 9.61 -0.72 -4.07
C GLY A 111 9.04 -0.16 -2.77
N LEU A 112 9.87 -0.04 -1.72
CA LEU A 112 9.51 0.62 -0.48
C LEU A 112 9.21 2.11 -0.69
N GLY A 113 10.06 2.82 -1.43
CA GLY A 113 9.84 4.24 -1.77
C GLY A 113 8.53 4.46 -2.52
N LEU A 114 8.26 3.67 -3.57
CA LEU A 114 6.99 3.71 -4.30
C LEU A 114 5.79 3.40 -3.39
N ASN A 115 5.91 2.39 -2.53
CA ASN A 115 4.85 2.00 -1.62
C ASN A 115 4.51 3.11 -0.64
N VAL A 116 5.51 3.73 -0.03
CA VAL A 116 5.34 4.84 0.91
C VAL A 116 4.72 6.04 0.20
N PHE A 117 5.16 6.35 -1.02
CA PHE A 117 4.60 7.42 -1.84
C PHE A 117 3.10 7.22 -2.12
N VAL A 118 2.70 6.03 -2.60
CA VAL A 118 1.28 5.73 -2.86
C VAL A 118 0.48 5.73 -1.55
N HIS A 119 1.05 5.26 -0.44
CA HIS A 119 0.40 5.32 0.86
C HIS A 119 0.19 6.75 1.35
N THR A 120 1.14 7.66 1.15
CA THR A 120 0.94 9.08 1.47
C THR A 120 -0.29 9.61 0.75
N ILE A 121 -0.43 9.36 -0.56
CA ILE A 121 -1.60 9.78 -1.35
C ILE A 121 -2.88 9.10 -0.84
N MET A 122 -2.84 7.81 -0.53
CA MET A 122 -3.98 7.06 -0.02
C MET A 122 -4.46 7.60 1.33
N TYR A 123 -3.58 7.83 2.30
CA TYR A 123 -3.96 8.40 3.59
C TYR A 123 -4.43 9.85 3.46
N THR A 124 -3.87 10.64 2.53
CA THR A 124 -4.41 11.97 2.21
C THR A 124 -5.85 11.87 1.70
N TYR A 125 -6.15 10.91 0.82
CA TYR A 125 -7.53 10.68 0.36
C TYR A 125 -8.45 10.31 1.52
N TYR A 126 -8.02 9.42 2.42
CA TYR A 126 -8.83 9.05 3.59
C TYR A 126 -9.02 10.22 4.56
N LEU A 127 -8.00 11.05 4.77
CA LEU A 127 -8.12 12.28 5.54
C LEU A 127 -9.18 13.20 4.93
N LEU A 128 -9.13 13.45 3.61
CA LEU A 128 -10.13 14.28 2.92
C LEU A 128 -11.54 13.67 2.99
N ALA A 129 -11.67 12.35 2.91
CA ALA A 129 -12.96 11.66 3.03
C ALA A 129 -13.62 11.88 4.40
N THR A 130 -12.82 12.10 5.45
CA THR A 130 -13.34 12.37 6.80
C THR A 130 -13.81 13.81 7.01
N MET A 131 -13.50 14.76 6.12
CA MET A 131 -13.85 16.19 6.25
C MET A 131 -15.33 16.49 5.96
N GLY A 132 -16.14 15.46 5.69
CA GLY A 132 -17.59 15.57 5.57
C GLY A 132 -18.09 15.63 4.11
N PRO A 133 -19.41 15.75 3.93
CA PRO A 133 -20.05 15.63 2.62
C PRO A 133 -19.62 16.71 1.63
N THR A 134 -19.27 17.91 2.12
CA THR A 134 -18.79 19.04 1.31
C THR A 134 -17.47 18.75 0.59
N VAL A 135 -16.59 17.95 1.18
CA VAL A 135 -15.30 17.54 0.58
C VAL A 135 -15.46 16.24 -0.20
N ARG A 136 -16.30 15.31 0.30
CA ARG A 136 -16.54 13.99 -0.30
C ARG A 136 -17.02 14.06 -1.76
N LYS A 137 -17.74 15.13 -2.15
CA LYS A 137 -18.16 15.34 -3.56
C LYS A 137 -16.99 15.50 -4.54
N TYR A 138 -15.83 15.97 -4.07
CA TYR A 138 -14.63 16.13 -4.91
C TYR A 138 -13.77 14.85 -4.98
N LEU A 139 -14.15 13.78 -4.27
CA LEU A 139 -13.38 12.52 -4.18
C LEU A 139 -13.73 11.51 -5.28
N TRP A 140 -14.02 11.99 -6.50
CA TRP A 140 -14.36 11.14 -7.67
C TRP A 140 -13.18 10.28 -8.15
N TRP A 141 -11.97 10.66 -7.80
CA TRP A 141 -10.71 10.04 -8.21
C TRP A 141 -10.31 8.76 -7.46
N LYS A 142 -11.18 8.20 -6.60
CA LYS A 142 -10.95 6.92 -5.89
C LYS A 142 -10.49 5.80 -6.82
N LYS A 143 -11.06 5.71 -8.02
CA LYS A 143 -10.68 4.70 -9.02
C LYS A 143 -9.23 4.84 -9.49
N TYR A 144 -8.73 6.07 -9.61
CA TYR A 144 -7.34 6.31 -10.01
C TYR A 144 -6.36 5.91 -8.91
N LEU A 145 -6.76 6.01 -7.63
CA LEU A 145 -5.95 5.49 -6.52
C LEU A 145 -5.77 3.99 -6.61
N THR A 146 -6.85 3.23 -6.89
CA THR A 146 -6.73 1.77 -7.07
C THR A 146 -5.86 1.44 -8.29
N ARG A 147 -5.95 2.21 -9.38
CA ARG A 147 -5.05 2.03 -10.54
C ARG A 147 -3.59 2.32 -10.18
N LEU A 148 -3.34 3.39 -9.42
CA LEU A 148 -2.00 3.74 -8.93
C LEU A 148 -1.42 2.64 -8.04
N GLN A 149 -2.24 2.05 -7.15
CA GLN A 149 -1.87 0.90 -6.32
C GLN A 149 -1.53 -0.35 -7.13
N ILE A 150 -2.22 -0.60 -8.24
CA ILE A 150 -1.88 -1.72 -9.14
C ILE A 150 -0.58 -1.42 -9.88
N THR A 151 -0.42 -0.19 -10.40
CA THR A 151 0.79 0.23 -11.10
C THR A 151 2.04 0.14 -10.22
N GLN A 152 1.98 0.54 -8.94
CA GLN A 152 3.13 0.38 -8.04
C GLN A 152 3.55 -1.09 -7.90
N PHE A 153 2.61 -2.05 -7.85
CA PHE A 153 2.96 -3.45 -7.65
C PHE A 153 3.66 -3.99 -8.90
N VAL A 154 3.18 -3.62 -10.09
CA VAL A 154 3.81 -4.00 -11.36
C VAL A 154 5.22 -3.39 -11.47
N LEU A 155 5.38 -2.10 -11.16
CA LEU A 155 6.68 -1.43 -11.21
C LEU A 155 7.67 -2.00 -10.19
N SER A 156 7.23 -2.22 -8.95
CA SER A 156 8.06 -2.82 -7.90
C SER A 156 8.46 -4.24 -8.23
N MET A 157 7.56 -5.05 -8.81
CA MET A 157 7.84 -6.41 -9.25
C MET A 157 8.86 -6.44 -10.40
N ALA A 158 8.71 -5.56 -11.38
CA ALA A 158 9.67 -5.43 -12.48
C ALA A 158 11.06 -5.01 -11.97
N HIS A 159 11.12 -4.00 -11.11
CA HIS A 159 12.38 -3.51 -10.53
C HIS A 159 13.07 -4.55 -9.65
N LEU A 160 12.31 -5.25 -8.79
CA LEU A 160 12.84 -6.32 -7.94
C LEU A 160 13.38 -7.51 -8.76
N SER A 161 12.88 -7.70 -9.99
CA SER A 161 13.31 -8.77 -10.89
C SER A 161 14.60 -8.46 -11.66
N ILE A 162 15.05 -7.21 -11.70
CA ILE A 162 16.28 -6.82 -12.44
C ILE A 162 17.50 -7.65 -11.99
N PRO A 163 17.74 -7.88 -10.68
CA PRO A 163 18.90 -8.65 -10.24
C PRO A 163 18.84 -10.16 -10.55
N LEU A 164 17.74 -10.66 -11.12
CA LEU A 164 17.69 -12.02 -11.70
C LEU A 164 18.45 -12.09 -13.03
N PHE A 165 18.50 -10.99 -13.77
CA PHE A 165 19.11 -10.89 -15.10
C PHE A 165 20.48 -10.20 -15.06
N VAL A 166 20.71 -9.35 -14.06
CA VAL A 166 21.96 -8.61 -13.88
C VAL A 166 22.50 -8.92 -12.49
N ASP A 167 23.72 -9.45 -12.38
CA ASP A 167 24.28 -9.73 -11.06
C ASP A 167 24.79 -8.45 -10.39
N CYS A 168 24.12 -8.04 -9.32
CA CYS A 168 24.59 -6.98 -8.42
C CYS A 168 24.74 -7.47 -6.97
N GLY A 169 24.87 -8.78 -6.75
CA GLY A 169 25.09 -9.36 -5.43
C GLY A 169 23.85 -9.39 -4.52
N PHE A 170 22.64 -9.17 -5.08
CA PHE A 170 21.40 -9.33 -4.33
C PHE A 170 20.97 -10.81 -4.31
N PRO A 171 20.62 -11.39 -3.14
CA PRO A 171 20.33 -12.82 -3.03
C PRO A 171 19.05 -13.22 -3.80
N ARG A 172 19.20 -14.17 -4.73
CA ARG A 172 18.10 -14.61 -5.64
C ARG A 172 16.87 -15.16 -4.92
N HIS A 173 17.04 -15.83 -3.78
CA HIS A 173 15.92 -16.38 -3.02
C HIS A 173 14.97 -15.28 -2.49
N LEU A 174 15.51 -14.13 -2.06
CA LEU A 174 14.70 -13.00 -1.62
C LEU A 174 13.91 -12.39 -2.79
N ILE A 175 14.49 -12.37 -3.99
CA ILE A 175 13.80 -11.90 -5.20
C ILE A 175 12.60 -12.79 -5.52
N LEU A 176 12.77 -14.11 -5.48
CA LEU A 176 11.70 -15.07 -5.78
C LEU A 176 10.56 -14.97 -4.76
N ILE A 177 10.89 -14.90 -3.46
CA ILE A 177 9.91 -14.74 -2.38
C ILE A 177 9.16 -13.41 -2.54
N GLY A 178 9.88 -12.31 -2.79
CA GLY A 178 9.29 -10.99 -2.97
C GLY A 178 8.38 -10.88 -4.19
N ASN A 179 8.77 -11.49 -5.32
CA ASN A 179 7.94 -11.53 -6.51
C ASN A 179 6.71 -12.42 -6.33
N ALA A 180 6.86 -13.60 -5.74
CA ALA A 180 5.73 -14.50 -5.47
C ALA A 180 4.68 -13.84 -4.56
N GLN A 181 5.14 -13.15 -3.52
CA GLN A 181 4.26 -12.36 -2.67
C GLN A 181 3.61 -11.19 -3.41
N THR A 182 4.39 -10.39 -4.12
CA THR A 182 3.87 -9.22 -4.85
C THR A 182 2.80 -9.66 -5.86
N LEU A 183 3.01 -10.79 -6.53
CA LEU A 183 2.05 -11.39 -7.45
C LEU A 183 0.75 -11.80 -6.75
N LEU A 184 0.82 -12.46 -5.59
CA LEU A 184 -0.37 -12.83 -4.82
C LEU A 184 -1.22 -11.60 -4.48
N ILE A 185 -0.59 -10.54 -3.97
CA ILE A 185 -1.27 -9.30 -3.62
C ILE A 185 -1.83 -8.60 -4.88
N LEU A 186 -1.07 -8.60 -5.98
CA LEU A 186 -1.52 -8.04 -7.25
C LEU A 186 -2.78 -8.75 -7.76
N CYS A 187 -2.82 -10.08 -7.75
CA CYS A 187 -4.01 -10.86 -8.15
C CYS A 187 -5.24 -10.50 -7.30
N LEU A 188 -5.04 -10.35 -5.98
CA LEU A 188 -6.09 -9.96 -5.06
C LEU A 188 -6.65 -8.55 -5.37
N PHE A 189 -5.78 -7.58 -5.67
CA PHE A 189 -6.18 -6.22 -6.05
C PHE A 189 -6.85 -6.17 -7.43
N ILE A 190 -6.37 -6.95 -8.40
CA ILE A 190 -7.00 -7.07 -9.72
C ILE A 190 -8.41 -7.64 -9.58
N ASN A 191 -8.58 -8.73 -8.82
CA ASN A 191 -9.89 -9.33 -8.56
C ASN A 191 -10.86 -8.30 -7.94
N PHE A 192 -10.41 -7.56 -6.93
CA PHE A 192 -11.18 -6.46 -6.35
C PHE A 192 -11.55 -5.39 -7.39
N TYR A 193 -10.60 -4.95 -8.19
CA TYR A 193 -10.82 -3.92 -9.22
C TYR A 193 -11.85 -4.36 -10.27
N VAL A 194 -11.74 -5.60 -10.75
CA VAL A 194 -12.68 -6.19 -11.72
C VAL A 194 -14.08 -6.24 -11.11
N LYS A 195 -14.23 -6.80 -9.90
CA LYS A 195 -15.53 -6.94 -9.24
C LYS A 195 -16.17 -5.58 -8.90
N ALA A 196 -15.36 -4.61 -8.46
CA ALA A 196 -15.86 -3.30 -8.03
C ALA A 196 -16.19 -2.35 -9.20
N TYR A 197 -15.41 -2.37 -10.28
CA TYR A 197 -15.46 -1.35 -11.33
C TYR A 197 -15.73 -1.86 -12.75
N VAL A 198 -15.52 -3.14 -13.04
CA VAL A 198 -15.76 -3.73 -14.36
C VAL A 198 -17.09 -4.47 -14.38
N THR A 199 -17.30 -5.43 -13.48
CA THR A 199 -18.55 -6.22 -13.42
C THR A 199 -19.78 -5.37 -13.08
N ARG A 200 -19.63 -4.32 -12.23
CA ARG A 200 -20.73 -3.37 -11.98
C ARG A 200 -21.11 -2.51 -13.18
N LYS A 201 -20.19 -2.29 -14.12
CA LYS A 201 -20.47 -1.51 -15.34
C LYS A 201 -21.31 -2.32 -16.33
N ASP A 202 -21.13 -3.64 -16.36
CA ASP A 202 -21.80 -4.54 -17.30
C ASP A 202 -23.30 -4.72 -16.99
N HIS A 203 -23.69 -4.65 -15.71
CA HIS A 203 -25.11 -4.62 -15.33
C HIS A 203 -25.78 -3.24 -15.49
N GLY A 204 -25.03 -2.21 -15.88
CA GLY A 204 -25.55 -0.85 -16.11
C GLY A 204 -25.99 -0.56 -17.55
N CYS A 205 -25.73 -1.46 -18.51
CA CYS A 205 -26.05 -1.24 -19.92
C CYS A 205 -26.45 -2.56 -20.62
N GLY A 206 -27.36 -3.33 -20.03
CA GLY A 206 -27.80 -4.60 -20.63
C GLY A 206 -29.09 -5.21 -20.07
N SER A 207 -29.81 -4.55 -19.16
CA SER A 207 -31.04 -5.13 -18.58
C SER A 207 -32.19 -4.15 -18.36
N ILE A 208 -32.28 -3.09 -19.18
CA ILE A 208 -33.37 -2.11 -19.08
C ILE A 208 -34.70 -2.66 -19.63
N HIS A 209 -34.74 -3.80 -20.33
CA HIS A 209 -35.99 -4.24 -20.98
C HIS A 209 -36.75 -5.44 -20.39
N LEU A 210 -36.34 -6.03 -19.26
CA LEU A 210 -37.11 -7.18 -18.74
C LEU A 210 -37.15 -7.34 -17.22
N ARG A 211 -37.28 -6.26 -16.44
CA ARG A 211 -37.74 -6.33 -15.03
C ARG A 211 -38.60 -5.13 -14.63
N LEU A 212 -39.68 -4.89 -15.38
CA LEU A 212 -40.89 -4.29 -14.81
C LEU A 212 -41.62 -5.35 -13.99
N ALA A 213 -41.06 -5.71 -12.83
CA ALA A 213 -41.79 -6.36 -11.76
C ALA A 213 -40.89 -6.45 -10.52
N THR A 214 -41.40 -5.92 -9.41
CA THR A 214 -40.94 -6.12 -8.03
C THR A 214 -39.78 -5.27 -7.51
N LYS A 215 -40.21 -4.17 -6.87
CA LYS A 215 -39.79 -3.67 -5.54
C LYS A 215 -38.45 -2.92 -5.43
N GLY A 216 -38.61 -1.60 -5.25
CA GLY A 216 -38.06 -0.90 -4.08
C GLY A 216 -36.56 -0.60 -4.13
N CYS A 217 -36.17 0.40 -4.91
CA CYS A 217 -34.85 1.00 -4.84
C CYS A 217 -34.77 1.95 -3.64
N ASP A 218 -34.61 1.42 -2.42
CA ASP A 218 -34.15 2.19 -1.26
C ASP A 218 -32.67 1.88 -1.03
N ALA A 219 -31.80 2.69 -1.63
CA ALA A 219 -30.35 2.64 -1.41
C ALA A 219 -29.95 3.71 -0.39
N ARG A 220 -30.40 3.51 0.86
CA ARG A 220 -29.94 4.25 2.03
C ARG A 220 -28.63 3.64 2.53
N SER A 221 -27.61 4.50 2.63
CA SER A 221 -26.38 4.46 3.45
C SER A 221 -25.82 3.12 3.97
N LYS A 222 -24.51 2.93 3.77
CA LYS A 222 -23.50 2.87 4.84
C LYS A 222 -22.19 2.35 4.27
N GLU A 223 -21.17 3.20 4.26
CA GLU A 223 -19.78 2.80 4.53
C GLU A 223 -19.08 4.09 5.06
N GLN A 224 -18.90 4.10 6.39
CA GLN A 224 -18.03 5.00 7.17
C GLN A 224 -16.74 4.27 7.54
#